data_AF-A0A3D1RIN2-F1
#
_entry.id   AF-A0A3D1RIN2-F1
#
_cell.length_a   1.000
_cell.length_b   1.000
_cell.length_c   1.000
_cell.angle_alpha   90.00
_cell.angle_beta   90.00
_cell.angle_gamma   90.00
#
_symmetry.space_group_name_H-M   'P 1'
#
loop_
_entity.id
_entity.type
_entity.pdbx_description
1 polymer ?
#
loop_
_entity_poly.entity_id
_entity_poly.type
_entity_poly.pdbx_seq_one_letter_code
_entity_poly.pdbx_strand_id
1 'polypeptide(L)'
;MKDITSTIIVFAILLFTLTSCKEHRTIRNEKALTLQEKDSLKYEHIKGKFYKDNYGKLFEQKAYAVAGEGEMVNSQIYFDSLVYISSADTVIEKSLSEVIDLSTYTDFGGGTMYSKDQNNVYYSNASSGGDFRLLVVGADPNTFKPLSDYLYGMDNKNIFYRGKAIEGLNYNRHQILYTLDTTDDFIDYIIDDKVVFYNGDTVEGADAKTFKLVNGQKWSAEDKNYKYECCGQRFE
;
A
#
# COMPACT_ATOMS: atom_id res chain seq x y z
N MET A 1 26.59 -45.74 35.32
CA MET A 1 25.66 -45.51 36.45
C MET A 1 26.02 -44.18 37.08
N LYS A 2 25.02 -43.30 37.18
CA LYS A 2 25.01 -41.94 37.77
C LYS A 2 25.60 -40.80 36.93
N ASP A 3 24.67 -40.12 36.25
CA ASP A 3 24.60 -38.67 36.09
C ASP A 3 25.02 -37.90 37.35
N ILE A 4 25.53 -36.67 37.15
CA ILE A 4 25.02 -35.44 37.79
C ILE A 4 25.46 -34.25 36.93
N THR A 5 24.47 -33.56 36.39
CA THR A 5 24.48 -32.19 35.87
C THR A 5 24.95 -31.20 36.94
N SER A 6 26.03 -30.47 36.68
CA SER A 6 26.47 -29.34 37.52
C SER A 6 25.88 -28.03 36.99
N THR A 7 24.80 -27.60 37.65
CA THR A 7 24.29 -26.23 37.63
C THR A 7 25.30 -25.33 38.34
N ILE A 8 25.90 -24.39 37.61
CA ILE A 8 26.67 -23.28 38.20
C ILE A 8 25.81 -22.02 38.08
N ILE A 9 25.19 -21.64 39.20
CA ILE A 9 24.57 -20.34 39.43
C ILE A 9 25.71 -19.39 39.83
N VAL A 10 26.01 -18.39 39.01
CA VAL A 10 26.84 -17.25 39.43
C VAL A 10 25.94 -16.02 39.47
N PHE A 11 25.58 -15.62 40.68
CA PHE A 11 25.12 -14.28 40.99
C PHE A 11 26.33 -13.35 40.94
N ALA A 12 26.36 -12.44 39.97
CA ALA A 12 27.26 -11.30 39.99
C ALA A 12 26.42 -10.02 39.97
N ILE A 13 26.24 -9.46 41.17
CA ILE A 13 25.75 -8.10 41.37
C ILE A 13 26.88 -7.17 40.94
N LEU A 14 26.67 -6.41 39.87
CA LEU A 14 27.52 -5.26 39.53
C LEU A 14 26.67 -3.99 39.52
N LEU A 15 26.72 -3.26 40.62
CA LEU A 15 26.35 -1.84 40.66
C LEU A 15 27.49 -1.06 40.01
N PHE A 16 27.24 -0.41 38.88
CA PHE A 16 27.99 0.77 38.47
C PHE A 16 27.05 1.84 37.88
N THR A 17 26.99 2.93 38.64
CA THR A 17 26.66 4.34 38.38
C THR A 17 26.29 4.78 36.96
N LEU A 18 25.24 5.61 36.92
CA LEU A 18 24.82 6.49 35.83
C LEU A 18 26.00 7.23 35.18
N THR A 19 26.26 6.93 33.92
CA THR A 19 26.84 7.86 32.94
C THR A 19 26.08 7.78 31.62
N SER A 20 26.02 8.93 30.99
CA SER A 20 25.14 9.35 29.90
C SER A 20 25.40 8.64 28.56
N CYS A 21 24.40 8.77 27.66
CA CYS A 21 24.35 8.37 26.25
C CYS A 21 24.29 6.87 25.93
N LYS A 22 23.05 6.33 25.92
CA LYS A 22 22.73 5.20 25.04
C LYS A 22 22.45 5.73 23.64
N GLU A 23 23.42 5.60 22.73
CA GLU A 23 23.09 5.37 21.32
C GLU A 23 22.37 4.02 21.26
N HIS A 24 21.04 4.05 21.25
CA HIS A 24 20.24 2.88 20.92
C HIS A 24 20.19 2.76 19.39
N ARG A 25 21.31 2.39 18.76
CA ARG A 25 21.30 1.94 17.36
C ARG A 25 20.60 0.59 17.32
N THR A 26 19.28 0.61 17.16
CA THR A 26 18.52 -0.51 16.66
C THR A 26 19.07 -0.88 15.29
N ILE A 27 19.82 -1.98 15.24
CA ILE A 27 20.08 -2.74 14.02
C ILE A 27 18.73 -3.34 13.61
N ARG A 28 17.88 -2.53 12.98
CA ARG A 28 16.78 -3.04 12.18
C ARG A 28 17.42 -3.41 10.86
N ASN A 29 17.44 -4.69 10.54
CA ASN A 29 17.95 -5.21 9.28
C ASN A 29 17.44 -4.37 8.10
N GLU A 30 18.27 -3.46 7.62
CA GLU A 30 18.19 -2.89 6.29
C GLU A 30 18.55 -4.02 5.31
N LYS A 31 17.57 -4.87 5.01
CA LYS A 31 17.55 -5.66 3.79
C LYS A 31 17.10 -4.81 2.59
N ALA A 32 17.23 -3.49 2.69
CA ALA A 32 16.82 -2.53 1.69
C ALA A 32 18.04 -2.10 0.86
N LEU A 33 17.95 -2.33 -0.45
CA LEU A 33 18.79 -1.75 -1.50
C LEU A 33 20.30 -2.00 -1.37
N THR A 34 20.75 -3.22 -1.67
CA THR A 34 22.09 -3.36 -2.25
C THR A 34 22.07 -2.73 -3.64
N LEU A 35 22.54 -1.48 -3.75
CA LEU A 35 23.00 -0.91 -5.02
C LEU A 35 24.16 -1.79 -5.52
N GLN A 36 23.88 -2.72 -6.44
CA GLN A 36 24.94 -3.30 -7.26
C GLN A 36 25.27 -2.33 -8.39
N GLU A 37 25.95 -1.24 -8.02
CA GLU A 37 26.46 -0.21 -8.94
C GLU A 37 27.36 -0.82 -10.04
N LYS A 38 27.97 -2.00 -9.77
CA LYS A 38 28.89 -2.68 -10.67
C LYS A 38 28.24 -3.59 -11.74
N ASP A 39 26.96 -3.93 -11.61
CA ASP A 39 26.21 -4.76 -12.58
C ASP A 39 25.20 -3.94 -13.43
N SER A 40 25.13 -2.63 -13.20
CA SER A 40 24.26 -1.68 -13.91
C SER A 40 24.46 -1.61 -15.43
N LEU A 41 25.52 -2.23 -15.97
CA LEU A 41 25.82 -2.31 -17.40
C LEU A 41 25.16 -3.49 -18.16
N LYS A 42 24.20 -4.21 -17.55
CA LYS A 42 23.60 -5.44 -18.13
C LYS A 42 22.07 -5.48 -18.16
N TYR A 43 21.41 -4.34 -18.16
CA TYR A 43 19.94 -4.27 -18.24
C TYR A 43 19.48 -3.89 -19.64
N GLU A 44 18.71 -4.75 -20.29
CA GLU A 44 18.07 -4.49 -21.58
C GLU A 44 16.67 -3.91 -21.34
N HIS A 45 16.38 -2.75 -21.95
CA HIS A 45 15.06 -2.13 -21.87
C HIS A 45 14.01 -2.99 -22.58
N ILE A 46 12.85 -3.15 -21.95
CA ILE A 46 11.72 -3.90 -22.52
C ILE A 46 10.61 -2.93 -22.92
N LYS A 47 10.02 -2.25 -21.94
CA LYS A 47 8.83 -1.39 -22.13
C LYS A 47 8.64 -0.50 -20.92
N GLY A 48 8.40 0.79 -21.13
CA GLY A 48 8.19 1.74 -20.03
C GLY A 48 9.33 1.68 -19.02
N LYS A 49 9.00 1.41 -17.76
CA LYS A 49 9.96 1.23 -16.67
C LYS A 49 10.57 -0.18 -16.55
N PHE A 50 10.19 -1.13 -17.39
CA PHE A 50 10.61 -2.52 -17.28
C PHE A 50 11.88 -2.81 -18.08
N TYR A 51 12.80 -3.51 -17.42
CA TYR A 51 14.10 -3.96 -17.94
C TYR A 51 14.30 -5.43 -17.59
N LYS A 52 15.18 -6.13 -18.33
CA LYS A 52 15.65 -7.47 -17.96
C LYS A 52 17.15 -7.49 -17.80
N ASP A 53 17.66 -8.33 -16.91
CA ASP A 53 19.08 -8.68 -16.91
C ASP A 53 19.44 -9.72 -17.98
N ASN A 54 20.73 -10.06 -18.08
CA ASN A 54 21.23 -11.07 -18.99
C ASN A 54 20.70 -12.49 -18.72
N TYR A 55 20.06 -12.73 -17.58
CA TYR A 55 19.43 -14.01 -17.23
C TYR A 55 17.91 -14.01 -17.50
N GLY A 56 17.37 -12.89 -18.00
CA GLY A 56 15.95 -12.72 -18.28
C GLY A 56 15.11 -12.36 -17.06
N LYS A 57 15.71 -12.06 -15.89
CA LYS A 57 14.99 -11.60 -14.71
C LYS A 57 14.49 -10.17 -14.93
N LEU A 58 13.24 -9.90 -14.57
CA LEU A 58 12.59 -8.60 -14.72
C LEU A 58 12.99 -7.63 -13.60
N PHE A 59 13.23 -6.38 -13.97
CA PHE A 59 13.52 -5.26 -13.08
C PHE A 59 12.67 -4.06 -13.46
N GLU A 60 12.40 -3.21 -12.47
CA GLU A 60 11.84 -1.88 -12.70
C GLU A 60 12.92 -0.81 -12.50
N GLN A 61 12.97 0.17 -13.40
CA GLN A 61 13.86 1.32 -13.30
C GLN A 61 13.16 2.49 -12.61
N LYS A 62 13.84 3.12 -11.65
CA LYS A 62 13.39 4.37 -11.01
C LYS A 62 14.51 5.41 -11.04
N ALA A 63 14.14 6.64 -11.38
CA ALA A 63 15.02 7.80 -11.28
C ALA A 63 14.93 8.37 -9.86
N TYR A 64 16.07 8.71 -9.27
CA TYR A 64 16.13 9.40 -8.00
C TYR A 64 17.18 10.50 -8.07
N ALA A 65 16.83 11.61 -7.43
CA ALA A 65 17.76 12.68 -7.17
C ALA A 65 18.55 12.34 -5.90
N VAL A 66 19.86 12.19 -6.02
CA VAL A 66 20.74 12.20 -4.86
C VAL A 66 21.17 13.63 -4.62
N ALA A 67 20.92 14.14 -3.42
CA ALA A 67 21.46 15.42 -2.99
C ALA A 67 22.98 15.27 -2.77
N GLY A 68 23.78 15.68 -3.76
CA GLY A 68 25.21 15.92 -3.64
C GLY A 68 25.51 17.39 -3.35
N GLU A 69 26.79 17.75 -3.19
CA GLU A 69 27.33 19.10 -2.94
C GLU A 69 26.91 20.14 -4.02
N GLY A 70 25.64 20.52 -4.07
CA GLY A 70 25.10 21.51 -5.01
C GLY A 70 24.73 20.98 -6.40
N GLU A 71 25.00 19.71 -6.72
CA GLU A 71 24.62 19.09 -8.00
C GLU A 71 23.60 17.96 -7.82
N MET A 72 22.52 18.04 -8.61
CA MET A 72 21.52 16.98 -8.71
C MET A 72 22.06 15.88 -9.61
N VAL A 73 22.55 14.79 -9.03
CA VAL A 73 22.93 13.60 -9.79
C VAL A 73 21.66 12.79 -10.06
N ASN A 74 21.24 12.76 -11.33
CA ASN A 74 20.15 11.90 -11.77
C ASN A 74 20.66 10.47 -11.88
N SER A 75 20.39 9.66 -10.86
CA SER A 75 20.84 8.28 -10.80
C SER A 75 19.67 7.32 -11.04
N GLN A 76 19.97 6.19 -11.69
CA GLN A 76 18.99 5.18 -12.07
C GLN A 76 19.25 3.93 -11.24
N ILE A 77 18.24 3.49 -10.50
CA ILE A 77 18.25 2.20 -9.80
C ILE A 77 17.36 1.23 -10.54
N TYR A 78 17.81 -0.02 -10.58
CA TYR A 78 17.05 -1.17 -11.03
C TYR A 78 16.80 -2.03 -9.81
N PHE A 79 15.53 -2.31 -9.51
CA PHE A 79 15.16 -3.14 -8.37
C PHE A 79 14.35 -4.34 -8.82
N ASP A 80 14.53 -5.45 -8.09
CA ASP A 80 13.70 -6.64 -8.26
C ASP A 80 12.26 -6.26 -7.90
N SER A 81 11.37 -6.35 -8.87
CA SER A 81 9.98 -5.96 -8.66
C SER A 81 9.23 -7.14 -8.05
N LEU A 82 8.66 -6.90 -6.88
CA LEU A 82 7.89 -7.90 -6.14
C LEU A 82 6.40 -7.59 -6.25
N VAL A 83 5.61 -8.65 -6.38
CA VAL A 83 4.17 -8.60 -6.28
C VAL A 83 3.72 -9.37 -5.04
N TYR A 84 2.91 -8.70 -4.24
CA TYR A 84 2.29 -9.26 -3.05
C TYR A 84 0.87 -9.70 -3.38
N ILE A 85 0.49 -10.87 -2.89
CA ILE A 85 -0.87 -11.38 -2.96
C ILE A 85 -1.35 -11.47 -1.51
N SER A 86 -2.24 -10.55 -1.13
CA SER A 86 -2.84 -10.53 0.20
C SER A 86 -4.17 -11.27 0.16
N SER A 87 -4.28 -12.31 0.97
CA SER A 87 -5.54 -12.93 1.40
C SER A 87 -5.75 -12.65 2.89
N ALA A 88 -6.93 -12.98 3.43
CA ALA A 88 -7.31 -12.66 4.81
C ALA A 88 -6.22 -12.98 5.85
N ASP A 89 -5.54 -14.13 5.71
CA ASP A 89 -4.56 -14.61 6.70
C ASP A 89 -3.15 -14.83 6.14
N THR A 90 -2.90 -14.51 4.86
CA THR A 90 -1.62 -14.84 4.22
C THR A 90 -1.21 -13.80 3.21
N VAL A 91 0.06 -13.39 3.29
CA VAL A 91 0.74 -12.59 2.28
C VAL A 91 1.74 -13.48 1.56
N ILE A 92 1.53 -13.68 0.27
CA ILE A 92 2.47 -14.39 -0.61
C ILE A 92 3.27 -13.36 -1.38
N GLU A 93 4.60 -13.44 -1.29
CA GLU A 93 5.53 -12.65 -2.10
C GLU A 93 5.96 -13.46 -3.33
N LYS A 94 5.88 -12.85 -4.52
CA LYS A 94 6.33 -13.41 -5.78
C LYS A 94 7.17 -12.40 -6.54
N SER A 95 8.06 -12.89 -7.41
CA SER A 95 8.64 -12.02 -8.42
C SER A 95 7.55 -11.55 -9.39
N LEU A 96 7.58 -10.28 -9.76
CA LEU A 96 6.60 -9.71 -10.70
C LEU A 96 6.63 -10.47 -12.04
N SER A 97 7.81 -10.92 -12.49
CA SER A 97 7.97 -11.67 -13.75
C SER A 97 7.17 -12.99 -13.80
N GLU A 98 6.82 -13.56 -12.66
CA GLU A 98 6.01 -14.78 -12.59
C GLU A 98 4.52 -14.52 -12.81
N VAL A 99 4.07 -13.27 -12.67
CA VAL A 99 2.65 -12.91 -12.59
C VAL A 99 2.24 -11.96 -13.72
N ILE A 100 3.12 -11.04 -14.11
CA ILE A 100 2.82 -10.00 -15.09
C ILE A 100 2.85 -10.53 -16.52
N ASP A 101 1.86 -10.13 -17.32
CA ASP A 101 1.96 -10.20 -18.77
C ASP A 101 2.39 -8.85 -19.34
N LEU A 102 3.71 -8.71 -19.59
CA LEU A 102 4.29 -7.48 -20.13
C LEU A 102 3.78 -7.09 -21.52
N SER A 103 3.35 -8.08 -22.32
CA SER A 103 2.88 -7.83 -23.68
C SER A 103 1.59 -7.01 -23.68
N THR A 104 0.70 -7.29 -22.72
CA THR A 104 -0.60 -6.63 -22.55
C THR A 104 -0.61 -5.60 -21.40
N TYR A 105 0.47 -5.50 -20.62
CA TYR A 105 0.58 -4.52 -19.54
C TYR A 105 0.39 -3.08 -20.01
N THR A 106 -0.37 -2.31 -19.25
CA THR A 106 -0.57 -0.88 -19.43
C THR A 106 -0.87 -0.18 -18.10
N ASP A 107 -0.47 1.08 -18.02
CA ASP A 107 -0.85 1.97 -16.92
C ASP A 107 -2.15 2.69 -17.28
N PHE A 108 -3.03 2.93 -16.30
CA PHE A 108 -4.26 3.68 -16.56
C PHE A 108 -4.02 5.19 -16.78
N GLY A 109 -2.84 5.71 -16.38
CA GLY A 109 -2.52 7.14 -16.45
C GLY A 109 -3.23 7.98 -15.39
N GLY A 110 -3.23 9.31 -15.53
CA GLY A 110 -4.05 10.21 -14.70
C GLY A 110 -3.68 10.28 -13.22
N GLY A 111 -2.46 9.90 -12.83
CA GLY A 111 -2.00 9.96 -11.43
C GLY A 111 -2.54 8.86 -10.51
N THR A 112 -3.30 7.90 -11.05
CA THR A 112 -3.73 6.73 -10.29
C THR A 112 -2.57 5.80 -9.93
N MET A 113 -2.74 5.05 -8.84
CA MET A 113 -1.79 4.02 -8.42
C MET A 113 -2.06 2.64 -9.06
N TYR A 114 -3.12 2.53 -9.88
CA TYR A 114 -3.49 1.28 -10.52
C TYR A 114 -2.84 1.11 -11.91
N SER A 115 -2.56 -0.15 -12.25
CA SER A 115 -2.12 -0.60 -13.57
C SER A 115 -2.72 -1.98 -13.84
N LYS A 116 -2.66 -2.46 -15.09
CA LYS A 116 -3.24 -3.77 -15.43
C LYS A 116 -2.48 -4.45 -16.56
N ASP A 117 -2.67 -5.75 -16.69
CA ASP A 117 -2.47 -6.50 -17.93
C ASP A 117 -3.79 -7.16 -18.34
N GLN A 118 -3.77 -8.11 -19.29
CA GLN A 118 -4.99 -8.78 -19.73
C GLN A 118 -5.65 -9.66 -18.65
N ASN A 119 -4.89 -10.13 -17.66
CA ASN A 119 -5.33 -11.11 -16.66
C ASN A 119 -5.50 -10.48 -15.27
N ASN A 120 -4.75 -9.44 -14.95
CA ASN A 120 -4.56 -8.95 -13.60
C ASN A 120 -4.66 -7.43 -13.51
N VAL A 121 -5.08 -6.96 -12.34
CA VAL A 121 -4.96 -5.56 -11.91
C VAL A 121 -3.95 -5.47 -10.77
N TYR A 122 -3.12 -4.43 -10.79
CA TYR A 122 -2.09 -4.18 -9.80
C TYR A 122 -2.28 -2.80 -9.17
N TYR A 123 -2.17 -2.73 -7.85
CA TYR A 123 -2.07 -1.49 -7.10
C TYR A 123 -0.63 -1.26 -6.67
N SER A 124 -0.05 -0.12 -7.03
CA SER A 124 1.32 0.23 -6.62
C SER A 124 1.25 1.12 -5.39
N ASN A 125 1.88 0.71 -4.29
CA ASN A 125 2.03 1.58 -3.12
C ASN A 125 3.47 2.08 -3.05
N ALA A 126 3.65 3.38 -3.22
CA ALA A 126 4.94 4.02 -3.03
C ALA A 126 5.16 4.27 -1.54
N SER A 127 6.11 3.55 -0.94
CA SER A 127 6.54 3.80 0.45
C SER A 127 8.00 4.24 0.47
N SER A 128 8.42 4.88 1.56
CA SER A 128 9.83 5.26 1.77
C SER A 128 10.80 4.06 1.78
N GLY A 129 10.29 2.84 1.97
CA GLY A 129 11.07 1.59 1.93
C GLY A 129 11.13 0.91 0.56
N GLY A 130 10.48 1.49 -0.46
CA GLY A 130 10.37 0.91 -1.80
C GLY A 130 8.94 0.95 -2.34
N ASP A 131 8.82 0.90 -3.66
CA ASP A 131 7.53 0.71 -4.34
C ASP A 131 7.25 -0.79 -4.38
N PHE A 132 6.11 -1.22 -3.84
CA PHE A 132 5.65 -2.60 -4.01
C PHE A 132 4.32 -2.63 -4.74
N ARG A 133 4.09 -3.74 -5.45
CA ARG A 133 2.82 -3.99 -6.15
C ARG A 133 2.00 -4.98 -5.36
N LEU A 134 0.72 -4.69 -5.21
CA LEU A 134 -0.27 -5.61 -4.72
C LEU A 134 -1.08 -6.11 -5.93
N LEU A 135 -1.22 -7.42 -6.06
CA LEU A 135 -2.21 -8.00 -6.95
C LEU A 135 -3.60 -7.70 -6.37
N VAL A 136 -4.46 -7.05 -7.15
CA VAL A 136 -5.83 -6.72 -6.74
C VAL A 136 -6.69 -7.97 -6.92
N VAL A 137 -6.67 -8.84 -5.91
CA VAL A 137 -7.35 -10.14 -5.95
C VAL A 137 -8.85 -9.95 -6.20
N GLY A 138 -9.38 -10.67 -7.19
CA GLY A 138 -10.79 -10.65 -7.55
C GLY A 138 -11.23 -9.50 -8.46
N ALA A 139 -10.34 -8.57 -8.81
CA ALA A 139 -10.61 -7.54 -9.80
C ALA A 139 -10.74 -8.13 -11.20
N ASP A 140 -11.74 -7.68 -11.96
CA ASP A 140 -11.85 -7.96 -13.39
C ASP A 140 -11.08 -6.90 -14.19
N PRO A 141 -9.90 -7.21 -14.76
CA PRO A 141 -9.12 -6.23 -15.50
C PRO A 141 -9.88 -5.64 -16.69
N ASN A 142 -10.82 -6.36 -17.31
CA ASN A 142 -11.53 -5.89 -18.51
C ASN A 142 -12.51 -4.75 -18.20
N THR A 143 -13.04 -4.72 -16.99
CA THR A 143 -14.04 -3.74 -16.56
C THR A 143 -13.51 -2.78 -15.49
N PHE A 144 -12.30 -3.03 -15.00
CA PHE A 144 -11.65 -2.19 -14.00
C PHE A 144 -11.38 -0.77 -14.51
N LYS A 145 -11.66 0.19 -13.64
CA LYS A 145 -11.32 1.60 -13.82
C LYS A 145 -10.89 2.23 -12.48
N PRO A 146 -9.82 3.03 -12.47
CA PRO A 146 -9.50 3.86 -11.32
C PRO A 146 -10.60 4.91 -11.09
N LEU A 147 -10.75 5.37 -9.85
CA LEU A 147 -11.61 6.50 -9.51
C LEU A 147 -10.79 7.80 -9.42
N SER A 148 -11.47 8.93 -9.20
CA SER A 148 -10.85 10.26 -9.12
C SER A 148 -9.76 10.33 -8.03
N ASP A 149 -10.05 9.70 -6.89
CA ASP A 149 -9.08 9.47 -5.84
C ASP A 149 -8.16 8.29 -6.19
N TYR A 150 -6.85 8.56 -6.21
CA TYR A 150 -5.80 7.62 -6.60
C TYR A 150 -5.75 6.34 -5.74
N LEU A 151 -6.35 6.36 -4.55
CA LEU A 151 -6.44 5.19 -3.66
C LEU A 151 -7.52 4.19 -4.11
N TYR A 152 -8.52 4.64 -4.86
CA TYR A 152 -9.69 3.84 -5.19
C TYR A 152 -9.74 3.40 -6.65
N GLY A 153 -10.33 2.25 -6.88
CA GLY A 153 -10.69 1.75 -8.20
C GLY A 153 -11.90 0.84 -8.10
N MET A 154 -12.55 0.54 -9.22
CA MET A 154 -13.69 -0.35 -9.24
C MET A 154 -13.76 -1.14 -10.55
N ASP A 155 -14.34 -2.32 -10.49
CA ASP A 155 -14.80 -3.05 -11.67
C ASP A 155 -16.33 -3.04 -11.70
N ASN A 156 -16.97 -3.94 -12.45
CA ASN A 156 -18.44 -4.02 -12.53
C ASN A 156 -19.12 -4.76 -11.36
N LYS A 157 -18.36 -5.17 -10.33
CA LYS A 157 -18.87 -5.97 -9.21
C LYS A 157 -18.35 -5.53 -7.84
N ASN A 158 -17.20 -4.87 -7.79
CA ASN A 158 -16.49 -4.55 -6.57
C ASN A 158 -15.90 -3.14 -6.66
N ILE A 159 -15.78 -2.51 -5.48
CA ILE A 159 -14.97 -1.32 -5.28
C ILE A 159 -13.77 -1.71 -4.43
N PHE A 160 -12.61 -1.17 -4.78
CA PHE A 160 -11.33 -1.48 -4.17
C PHE A 160 -10.73 -0.22 -3.56
N TYR A 161 -10.18 -0.36 -2.36
CA TYR A 161 -9.36 0.64 -1.67
C TYR A 161 -7.96 0.08 -1.49
N ARG A 162 -6.96 0.80 -2.01
CA ARG A 162 -5.54 0.39 -1.98
C ARG A 162 -5.30 -1.05 -2.43
N GLY A 163 -6.01 -1.46 -3.49
CA GLY A 163 -5.96 -2.79 -4.08
C GLY A 163 -6.65 -3.91 -3.30
N LYS A 164 -7.45 -3.59 -2.28
CA LYS A 164 -8.29 -4.56 -1.56
C LYS A 164 -9.76 -4.26 -1.79
N ALA A 165 -10.57 -5.29 -2.03
CA ALA A 165 -12.01 -5.13 -2.17
C ALA A 165 -12.63 -4.63 -0.85
N ILE A 166 -13.61 -3.73 -0.91
CA ILE A 166 -14.36 -3.29 0.26
C ILE A 166 -15.35 -4.40 0.62
N GLU A 167 -15.07 -5.09 1.73
CA GLU A 167 -15.89 -6.23 2.16
C GLU A 167 -17.31 -5.80 2.59
N GLY A 168 -18.29 -6.64 2.23
CA GLY A 168 -19.70 -6.43 2.62
C GLY A 168 -20.45 -5.35 1.83
N LEU A 169 -19.75 -4.51 1.05
CA LEU A 169 -20.36 -3.46 0.23
C LEU A 169 -21.15 -4.05 -0.94
N ASN A 170 -22.41 -3.64 -1.07
CA ASN A 170 -23.25 -3.93 -2.21
C ASN A 170 -22.95 -2.97 -3.37
N TYR A 171 -22.16 -3.45 -4.32
CA TYR A 171 -21.83 -2.69 -5.52
C TYR A 171 -23.03 -2.14 -6.28
N ASN A 172 -24.19 -2.81 -6.32
CA ASN A 172 -25.32 -2.29 -7.09
C ASN A 172 -26.08 -1.15 -6.37
N ARG A 173 -25.78 -0.92 -5.09
CA ARG A 173 -26.47 0.07 -4.25
C ARG A 173 -25.51 1.07 -3.63
N HIS A 174 -24.26 1.08 -4.09
CA HIS A 174 -23.24 1.96 -3.54
C HIS A 174 -23.52 3.43 -3.88
N GLN A 175 -23.04 4.32 -3.03
CA GLN A 175 -22.94 5.75 -3.27
C GLN A 175 -21.54 6.19 -2.86
N ILE A 176 -20.92 7.03 -3.70
CA ILE A 176 -19.62 7.65 -3.41
C ILE A 176 -19.91 9.06 -2.91
N LEU A 177 -19.44 9.37 -1.70
CA LEU A 177 -19.59 10.68 -1.08
C LEU A 177 -18.25 11.40 -1.17
N TYR A 178 -18.25 12.52 -1.89
CA TYR A 178 -17.07 13.35 -2.11
C TYR A 178 -16.99 14.47 -1.07
N THR A 179 -15.77 14.89 -0.74
CA THR A 179 -15.51 15.98 0.19
C THR A 179 -16.26 17.26 -0.22
N LEU A 180 -16.93 17.91 0.73
CA LEU A 180 -17.74 19.12 0.48
C LEU A 180 -16.92 20.42 0.43
N ASP A 181 -15.71 20.42 0.99
CA ASP A 181 -14.92 21.63 1.29
C ASP A 181 -13.72 21.86 0.36
N THR A 182 -13.56 21.04 -0.68
CA THR A 182 -12.44 21.13 -1.64
C THR A 182 -12.93 21.16 -3.08
N THR A 183 -12.14 21.76 -3.98
CA THR A 183 -12.33 21.62 -5.44
C THR A 183 -11.84 20.28 -5.97
N ASP A 184 -11.13 19.51 -5.14
CA ASP A 184 -10.60 18.21 -5.48
C ASP A 184 -11.65 17.12 -5.25
N ASP A 185 -11.77 16.19 -6.18
CA ASP A 185 -12.73 15.07 -6.16
C ASP A 185 -12.24 13.92 -5.24
N PHE A 186 -11.84 14.26 -4.00
CA PHE A 186 -11.46 13.28 -2.98
C PHE A 186 -12.69 12.53 -2.47
N ILE A 187 -12.53 11.23 -2.28
CA ILE A 187 -13.60 10.35 -1.80
C ILE A 187 -13.49 10.25 -0.28
N ASP A 188 -14.47 10.80 0.44
CA ASP A 188 -14.54 10.68 1.89
C ASP A 188 -15.11 9.31 2.30
N TYR A 189 -16.31 8.99 1.81
CA TYR A 189 -17.01 7.76 2.17
C TYR A 189 -17.53 7.01 0.95
N ILE A 190 -17.59 5.69 1.08
CA ILE A 190 -18.34 4.83 0.16
C ILE A 190 -19.38 4.09 0.99
N ILE A 191 -20.65 4.26 0.64
CA ILE A 191 -21.75 3.72 1.43
C ILE A 191 -22.65 2.82 0.59
N ASP A 192 -23.37 1.90 1.22
CA ASP A 192 -24.59 1.30 0.68
C ASP A 192 -25.70 1.35 1.76
N ASP A 193 -26.71 0.47 1.75
CA ASP A 193 -27.75 0.49 2.79
C ASP A 193 -27.35 -0.15 4.14
N LYS A 194 -26.12 -0.66 4.26
CA LYS A 194 -25.62 -1.43 5.40
C LYS A 194 -24.21 -1.00 5.83
N VAL A 195 -23.35 -0.69 4.89
CA VAL A 195 -21.94 -0.39 5.05
C VAL A 195 -21.73 1.10 4.88
N VAL A 196 -20.99 1.69 5.81
CA VAL A 196 -20.33 2.98 5.63
C VAL A 196 -18.85 2.68 5.66
N PHE A 197 -18.16 2.83 4.53
CA PHE A 197 -16.73 2.62 4.44
C PHE A 197 -16.00 3.96 4.44
N TYR A 198 -14.94 4.04 5.24
CA TYR A 198 -14.08 5.20 5.37
C TYR A 198 -12.61 4.77 5.51
N ASN A 199 -11.76 5.27 4.61
CA ASN A 199 -10.29 5.19 4.71
C ASN A 199 -9.72 3.82 5.12
N GLY A 200 -10.24 2.74 4.53
CA GLY A 200 -9.73 1.38 4.78
C GLY A 200 -10.61 0.50 5.66
N ASP A 201 -11.55 1.10 6.40
CA ASP A 201 -12.35 0.38 7.39
C ASP A 201 -13.85 0.66 7.24
N THR A 202 -14.67 -0.29 7.70
CA THR A 202 -16.11 -0.05 7.88
C THR A 202 -16.33 0.71 9.17
N VAL A 203 -17.11 1.80 9.11
CA VAL A 203 -17.53 2.58 10.28
C VAL A 203 -18.54 1.74 11.07
N GLU A 204 -18.05 1.03 12.08
CA GLU A 204 -18.84 0.11 12.88
C GLU A 204 -20.08 0.81 13.44
N GLY A 205 -21.25 0.16 13.32
CA GLY A 205 -22.54 0.59 13.86
C GLY A 205 -23.19 1.81 13.19
N ALA A 206 -22.59 2.39 12.14
CA ALA A 206 -23.18 3.54 11.47
C ALA A 206 -24.54 3.16 10.86
N ASP A 207 -25.51 4.08 10.91
CA ASP A 207 -26.78 3.89 10.21
C ASP A 207 -26.62 4.34 8.76
N ALA A 208 -26.14 3.43 7.92
CA ALA A 208 -25.82 3.70 6.52
C ALA A 208 -27.01 4.29 5.72
N LYS A 209 -28.25 3.97 6.08
CA LYS A 209 -29.46 4.48 5.41
C LYS A 209 -29.69 5.97 5.64
N THR A 210 -29.27 6.49 6.80
CA THR A 210 -29.45 7.89 7.18
C THR A 210 -28.14 8.67 7.17
N PHE A 211 -27.04 8.00 6.86
CA PHE A 211 -25.71 8.59 6.78
C PHE A 211 -25.63 9.62 5.66
N LYS A 212 -25.09 10.79 5.98
CA LYS A 212 -24.87 11.88 5.03
C LYS A 212 -23.70 12.74 5.47
N LEU A 213 -23.06 13.37 4.50
CA LEU A 213 -22.07 14.42 4.78
C LEU A 213 -22.78 15.66 5.34
N VAL A 214 -22.07 16.37 6.23
CA VAL A 214 -22.49 17.68 6.73
C VAL A 214 -21.34 18.66 6.56
N ASN A 215 -21.65 19.86 6.06
CA ASN A 215 -20.66 20.93 5.99
C ASN A 215 -20.59 21.61 7.37
N GLY A 216 -19.53 21.33 8.12
CA GLY A 216 -19.34 21.88 9.46
C GLY A 216 -17.88 21.88 9.89
N GLN A 217 -17.50 22.91 10.66
CA GLN A 217 -16.14 23.03 11.20
C GLN A 217 -15.77 21.89 12.18
N LYS A 218 -16.76 21.25 12.80
CA LYS A 218 -16.56 20.19 13.78
C LYS A 218 -16.89 18.80 13.24
N TRP A 219 -18.00 18.64 12.53
CA TRP A 219 -18.49 17.34 12.07
C TRP A 219 -18.38 17.26 10.55
N SER A 220 -17.95 16.11 10.04
CA SER A 220 -17.85 15.82 8.59
C SER A 220 -19.04 15.03 8.06
N ALA A 221 -19.66 14.22 8.91
CA ALA A 221 -20.84 13.44 8.58
C ALA A 221 -21.75 13.25 9.81
N GLU A 222 -22.99 12.84 9.56
CA GLU A 222 -23.92 12.41 10.60
C GLU A 222 -24.83 11.28 10.08
N ASP A 223 -25.35 10.49 11.01
CA ASP A 223 -26.50 9.64 10.78
C ASP A 223 -27.57 9.94 11.86
N LYS A 224 -28.68 9.20 11.86
CA LYS A 224 -29.77 9.45 12.82
C LYS A 224 -29.39 9.27 14.30
N ASN A 225 -28.29 8.57 14.58
CA ASN A 225 -27.85 8.20 15.93
C ASN A 225 -26.60 8.98 16.36
N TYR A 226 -25.68 9.29 15.44
CA TYR A 226 -24.35 9.80 15.75
C TYR A 226 -23.90 10.92 14.81
N LYS A 227 -22.99 11.76 15.32
CA LYS A 227 -22.18 12.67 14.51
C LYS A 227 -20.76 12.16 14.41
N TYR A 228 -20.12 12.44 13.28
CA TYR A 228 -18.81 11.93 12.92
C TYR A 228 -17.83 13.08 12.70
N GLU A 229 -16.79 13.16 13.53
CA GLU A 229 -15.63 14.03 13.28
C GLU A 229 -14.83 13.45 12.10
N CYS A 230 -13.88 14.22 11.55
CA CYS A 230 -13.01 13.71 10.49
C CYS A 230 -12.42 12.37 10.96
N CYS A 231 -12.47 11.35 10.10
CA CYS A 231 -12.08 9.99 10.41
C CYS A 231 -13.13 8.99 10.91
N GLY A 232 -14.44 9.25 10.74
CA GLY A 232 -15.48 8.26 11.03
C GLY A 232 -15.60 7.91 12.52
N GLN A 233 -15.02 8.71 13.41
CA GLN A 233 -15.12 8.54 14.86
C GLN A 233 -16.48 9.04 15.36
N ARG A 234 -17.15 8.24 16.18
CA ARG A 234 -18.48 8.53 16.73
C ARG A 234 -18.40 9.47 17.91
N PHE A 235 -19.34 10.40 17.98
CA PHE A 235 -19.58 11.24 19.15
C PHE A 235 -21.07 11.27 19.50
N GLU A 236 -21.34 11.27 20.80
CA GLU A 236 -22.67 11.34 21.42
C GLU A 236 -23.39 12.66 21.11
#